data_AF-A0A7J9FVQ7-F1
#
_entry.id   AF-A0A7J9FVQ7-F1
#
_cell.length_a   1.000
_cell.length_b   1.000
_cell.length_c   1.000
_cell.angle_alpha   90.00
_cell.angle_beta   90.00
_cell.angle_gamma   90.00
#
_symmetry.space_group_name_H-M   'P 1'
#
loop_
_entity.id
_entity.type
_entity.pdbx_description
1 polymer ?
#
loop_
_entity_poly.entity_id
_entity_poly.type
_entity_poly.pdbx_seq_one_letter_code
_entity_poly.pdbx_strand_id
1 'polypeptide(L)'
;MISIFALKYRHKACKPNTRTCFKQKSGCLLISPLTLYKFLKLKCLEAYLGLRLRLRHTGLGTAAVAEESTAGEAVHPLHVAAEAVRHLIDAAKVALRLRGDTAGEPPYLLCPNLPPHLLPSLKTKTIVLLLWFVIRLHQEAELKLLEEETAKRLEEAIQKNVEERLNSEDVKLDIERRVVEGRKKLFDDVSTQLQKEKESALAEARLKQEQARREREELDKMLEENKRRVEEAQRREALEQQRKEEERYRELEMIQRQKEEAGRRKKLEEEEEHAKQMKLGRNKSRTKAPFGIGL
;
A
#
# COMPACT_ATOMS: atom_id res chain seq x y z
N MET A 1 -44.15 36.92 12.59
CA MET A 1 -45.61 37.10 12.43
C MET A 1 -46.30 35.89 13.04
N ILE A 2 -46.89 36.01 14.23
CA ILE A 2 -47.56 34.91 14.94
C ILE A 2 -49.06 35.19 14.89
N SER A 3 -49.80 34.32 14.19
CA SER A 3 -51.26 34.39 14.07
C SER A 3 -51.94 33.97 15.37
N ILE A 4 -52.75 34.87 15.92
CA ILE A 4 -53.59 34.66 17.11
C ILE A 4 -54.88 33.97 16.67
N PHE A 5 -55.10 32.71 17.08
CA PHE A 5 -56.40 32.05 16.94
C PHE A 5 -57.26 32.33 18.18
N ALA A 6 -58.24 33.21 18.02
CA ALA A 6 -59.28 33.50 19.01
C ALA A 6 -60.41 32.46 18.91
N LEU A 7 -60.62 31.68 19.97
CA LEU A 7 -61.79 30.80 20.11
C LEU A 7 -62.95 31.57 20.76
N LYS A 8 -63.97 31.87 19.95
CA LYS A 8 -65.18 32.61 20.28
C LYS A 8 -66.27 31.64 20.78
N TYR A 9 -66.57 31.62 22.08
CA TYR A 9 -67.71 30.87 22.62
C TYR A 9 -68.94 31.78 22.74
N ARG A 10 -70.02 31.46 22.01
CA ARG A 10 -71.31 32.16 22.03
C ARG A 10 -72.09 31.87 23.32
N HIS A 11 -72.45 32.91 24.07
CA HIS A 11 -73.48 32.86 25.11
C HIS A 11 -74.88 32.91 24.48
N LYS A 12 -75.74 31.90 24.73
CA LYS A 12 -77.19 31.99 24.50
C LYS A 12 -77.87 32.49 25.76
N ALA A 13 -78.66 33.56 25.61
CA ALA A 13 -79.44 34.20 26.66
C ALA A 13 -80.76 33.44 26.92
N CYS A 14 -81.18 33.37 28.18
CA CYS A 14 -82.54 33.05 28.57
C CYS A 14 -83.01 34.10 29.59
N LYS A 15 -84.16 34.73 29.32
CA LYS A 15 -84.79 35.79 30.14
C LYS A 15 -85.62 35.20 31.29
N PRO A 16 -85.91 35.98 32.33
CA PRO A 16 -86.28 35.48 33.67
C PRO A 16 -87.80 35.51 33.91
N ASN A 17 -88.31 34.61 34.77
CA ASN A 17 -89.47 34.96 35.59
C ASN A 17 -89.51 34.20 36.92
N THR A 18 -89.69 35.00 37.97
CA THR A 18 -90.16 34.74 39.34
C THR A 18 -89.42 33.80 40.32
N ARG A 19 -89.14 34.40 41.50
CA ARG A 19 -88.80 33.86 42.84
C ARG A 19 -87.32 33.58 43.16
N THR A 20 -86.68 34.66 43.66
CA THR A 20 -85.78 34.71 44.83
C THR A 20 -84.94 33.46 45.13
N CYS A 21 -83.72 33.45 44.59
CA CYS A 21 -82.60 32.64 45.08
C CYS A 21 -81.34 33.51 45.06
N PHE A 22 -80.89 33.98 46.23
CA PHE A 22 -79.62 34.68 46.39
C PHE A 22 -78.50 33.64 46.25
N LYS A 23 -77.89 33.57 45.06
CA LYS A 23 -76.75 32.69 44.78
C LYS A 23 -75.59 33.53 44.27
N GLN A 24 -74.57 33.63 45.13
CA GLN A 24 -73.28 34.25 44.91
C GLN A 24 -72.58 33.56 43.71
N LYS A 25 -72.39 34.28 42.60
CA LYS A 25 -71.62 33.83 41.43
C LYS A 25 -70.18 34.33 41.54
N SER A 26 -69.33 33.60 42.25
CA SER A 26 -67.89 33.58 41.98
C SER A 26 -67.65 32.59 40.83
N GLY A 27 -67.36 33.11 39.65
CA GLY A 27 -67.07 32.32 38.45
C GLY A 27 -65.71 31.62 38.55
N CYS A 28 -65.64 30.53 39.29
CA CYS A 28 -64.53 29.59 39.19
C CYS A 28 -64.72 28.78 37.90
N LEU A 29 -63.96 29.11 36.85
CA LEU A 29 -63.74 28.22 35.71
C LEU A 29 -62.99 27.00 36.24
N LEU A 30 -63.73 25.97 36.67
CA LEU A 30 -63.20 24.64 36.92
C LEU A 30 -62.72 24.06 35.59
N ILE A 31 -61.48 24.40 35.21
CA ILE A 31 -60.78 23.75 34.10
C ILE A 31 -60.74 22.28 34.46
N SER A 32 -61.37 21.43 33.64
CA SER A 32 -61.42 20.01 33.94
C SER A 32 -59.98 19.48 34.07
N PRO A 33 -59.70 18.56 35.01
CA PRO A 33 -58.35 18.03 35.19
C PRO A 33 -57.78 17.37 33.91
N LEU A 34 -58.65 16.91 33.02
CA LEU A 34 -58.29 16.40 31.70
C LEU A 34 -57.76 17.50 30.78
N THR A 35 -58.36 18.69 30.81
CA THR A 35 -57.86 19.87 30.09
C THR A 35 -56.52 20.34 30.63
N LEU A 36 -56.32 20.35 31.95
CA LEU A 36 -55.04 20.70 32.57
C LEU A 36 -53.94 19.68 32.21
N TYR A 37 -54.26 18.38 32.24
CA TYR A 37 -53.35 17.30 31.85
C TYR A 37 -52.98 17.37 30.37
N LYS A 38 -53.94 17.64 29.49
CA LYS A 38 -53.67 17.84 28.05
C LYS A 38 -52.77 19.05 27.84
N PHE A 39 -52.99 20.14 28.56
CA PHE A 39 -52.16 21.35 28.48
C PHE A 39 -50.72 21.10 28.96
N LEU A 40 -50.55 20.44 30.11
CA LEU A 40 -49.21 20.06 30.61
C LEU A 40 -48.49 19.11 29.67
N LYS A 41 -49.20 18.10 29.12
CA LYS A 41 -48.63 17.14 28.18
C LYS A 41 -48.19 17.81 26.88
N LEU A 42 -48.97 18.77 26.38
CA LEU A 42 -48.62 19.56 25.20
C LEU A 42 -47.38 20.43 25.45
N LYS A 43 -47.31 21.11 26.61
CA LYS A 43 -46.17 21.95 26.99
C LYS A 43 -44.89 21.14 27.23
N CYS A 44 -44.99 19.93 27.80
CA CYS A 44 -43.86 19.02 27.90
C CYS A 44 -43.39 18.53 26.53
N LEU A 45 -44.30 18.23 25.60
CA LEU A 45 -43.92 17.82 24.24
C LEU A 45 -43.25 18.96 23.47
N GLU A 46 -43.76 20.19 23.59
CA GLU A 46 -43.14 21.39 23.01
C GLU A 46 -41.72 21.61 23.56
N ALA A 47 -41.53 21.47 24.87
CA ALA A 47 -40.20 21.57 25.50
C ALA A 47 -39.24 20.47 25.01
N TYR A 48 -39.72 19.22 24.91
CA TYR A 48 -38.93 18.08 24.44
C TYR A 48 -38.54 18.22 22.96
N LEU A 49 -39.48 18.63 22.10
CA LEU A 49 -39.20 18.89 20.68
C LEU A 49 -38.27 20.10 20.51
N GLY A 50 -38.44 21.14 21.33
CA GLY A 50 -37.55 22.30 21.36
C GLY A 50 -36.12 21.96 21.78
N LEU A 51 -35.93 21.04 22.73
CA LEU A 51 -34.61 20.51 23.10
C LEU A 51 -34.01 19.67 21.98
N ARG A 52 -34.82 18.79 21.36
CA ARG A 52 -34.38 17.91 20.27
C ARG A 52 -33.98 18.67 19.00
N LEU A 53 -34.64 19.79 18.70
CA LEU A 53 -34.29 20.68 17.60
C LEU A 53 -32.99 21.46 17.91
N ARG A 54 -32.80 21.91 19.16
CA ARG A 54 -31.54 22.54 19.59
C ARG A 54 -30.35 21.59 19.54
N LEU A 55 -30.52 20.34 19.98
CA LEU A 55 -29.49 19.30 19.90
C LEU A 55 -29.10 18.92 18.47
N ARG A 56 -30.00 19.08 17.48
CA ARG A 56 -29.64 18.91 16.06
C ARG A 56 -28.90 20.11 15.48
N HIS A 57 -29.21 21.32 15.94
CA HIS A 57 -28.55 22.53 15.47
C HIS A 57 -27.13 22.73 16.04
N THR A 58 -26.78 22.07 17.16
CA THR A 58 -25.44 22.10 17.75
C THR A 58 -24.44 21.12 17.12
N GLY A 59 -24.75 20.53 15.96
CA GLY A 59 -23.75 20.03 15.01
C GLY A 59 -22.63 19.16 15.58
N LEU A 60 -22.93 18.15 16.40
CA LEU A 60 -21.94 17.12 16.76
C LEU A 60 -21.90 16.05 15.67
N GLY A 61 -21.27 16.42 14.57
CA GLY A 61 -21.07 15.57 13.41
C GLY A 61 -19.95 16.12 12.55
N THR A 62 -18.71 16.00 13.06
CA THR A 62 -17.42 15.79 12.36
C THR A 62 -16.27 16.42 13.16
N ALA A 63 -15.17 15.69 13.24
CA ALA A 63 -13.97 15.99 14.01
C ALA A 63 -13.20 17.22 13.47
N ALA A 64 -12.58 18.00 14.38
CA ALA A 64 -11.17 18.44 14.33
C ALA A 64 -10.93 19.72 15.15
N VAL A 65 -9.95 19.61 16.07
CA VAL A 65 -8.87 20.58 16.40
C VAL A 65 -9.23 21.99 16.94
N ALA A 66 -8.77 22.20 18.18
CA ALA A 66 -8.23 23.40 18.84
C ALA A 66 -8.98 24.75 18.77
N GLU A 67 -9.34 25.31 19.93
CA GLU A 67 -8.54 26.32 20.68
C GLU A 67 -9.34 26.86 21.88
N GLU A 68 -8.60 27.47 22.80
CA GLU A 68 -8.99 28.03 24.10
C GLU A 68 -9.98 29.20 24.04
N SER A 69 -10.52 29.49 25.24
CA SER A 69 -11.03 30.79 25.69
C SER A 69 -12.52 31.06 25.45
N THR A 70 -13.34 30.82 26.47
CA THR A 70 -13.80 31.85 27.43
C THR A 70 -14.92 31.24 28.27
N ALA A 71 -14.67 31.17 29.58
CA ALA A 71 -15.62 30.70 30.56
C ALA A 71 -16.79 31.69 30.67
N GLY A 72 -17.90 31.36 30.03
CA GLY A 72 -19.22 31.82 30.45
C GLY A 72 -19.96 30.59 30.96
N GLU A 73 -20.25 30.53 32.26
CA GLU A 73 -21.09 29.51 32.89
C GLU A 73 -22.51 29.60 32.31
N ALA A 74 -22.71 29.06 31.11
CA ALA A 74 -24.02 28.75 30.59
C ALA A 74 -24.51 27.52 31.36
N VAL A 75 -25.16 27.76 32.50
CA VAL A 75 -25.82 26.72 33.29
C VAL A 75 -26.67 25.88 32.33
N HIS A 76 -26.22 24.65 32.10
CA HIS A 76 -26.78 23.78 31.08
C HIS A 76 -28.30 23.65 31.38
N PRO A 77 -29.20 23.79 30.39
CA PRO A 77 -30.65 23.75 30.64
C PRO A 77 -31.12 22.47 31.34
N LEU A 78 -30.33 21.40 31.23
CA LEU A 78 -30.52 20.13 31.94
C LEU A 78 -30.20 20.22 33.44
N HIS A 79 -29.24 21.04 33.85
CA HIS A 79 -28.92 21.27 35.26
C HIS A 79 -30.04 22.06 35.96
N VAL A 80 -30.55 23.12 35.31
CA VAL A 80 -31.72 23.89 35.80
C VAL A 80 -32.97 23.02 35.89
N ALA A 81 -33.20 22.13 34.90
CA ALA A 81 -34.30 21.18 34.94
C ALA A 81 -34.12 20.12 36.04
N ALA A 82 -32.89 19.64 36.26
CA ALA A 82 -32.58 18.67 37.33
C ALA A 82 -32.71 19.29 38.73
N GLU A 83 -32.31 20.56 38.92
CA GLU A 83 -32.54 21.30 40.16
C GLU A 83 -34.02 21.53 40.41
N ALA A 84 -34.79 21.93 39.41
CA ALA A 84 -36.24 22.08 39.55
C ALA A 84 -36.94 20.76 39.94
N VAL A 85 -36.50 19.63 39.38
CA VAL A 85 -37.00 18.29 39.73
C VAL A 85 -36.57 17.90 41.14
N ARG A 86 -35.33 18.15 41.56
CA ARG A 86 -34.86 17.92 42.93
C ARG A 86 -35.66 18.74 43.94
N HIS A 87 -35.88 20.02 43.69
CA HIS A 87 -36.72 20.87 44.54
C HIS A 87 -38.18 20.37 44.61
N LEU A 88 -38.75 19.88 43.51
CA LEU A 88 -40.08 19.26 43.51
C LEU A 88 -40.12 17.96 44.33
N ILE A 89 -39.09 17.13 44.24
CA ILE A 89 -38.96 15.89 45.02
C ILE A 89 -38.80 16.20 46.51
N ASP A 90 -37.97 17.16 46.87
CA ASP A 90 -37.74 17.53 48.27
C ASP A 90 -38.95 18.23 48.88
N ALA A 91 -39.65 19.08 48.12
CA ALA A 91 -40.94 19.63 48.53
C ALA A 91 -41.99 18.53 48.74
N ALA A 92 -42.02 17.50 47.89
CA ALA A 92 -42.91 16.34 48.06
C ALA A 92 -42.55 15.51 49.31
N LYS A 93 -41.26 15.30 49.59
CA LYS A 93 -40.79 14.63 50.82
C LYS A 93 -41.19 15.42 52.07
N VAL A 94 -41.05 16.76 52.05
CA VAL A 94 -41.47 17.63 53.16
C VAL A 94 -42.98 17.59 53.36
N ALA A 95 -43.77 17.62 52.27
CA ALA A 95 -45.22 17.50 52.35
C ALA A 95 -45.69 16.14 52.89
N LEU A 96 -44.97 15.05 52.61
CA LEU A 96 -45.22 13.73 53.20
C LEU A 96 -44.88 13.70 54.70
N ARG A 97 -43.78 14.33 55.14
CA ARG A 97 -43.44 14.45 56.57
C ARG A 97 -44.45 15.27 57.36
N LEU A 98 -44.95 16.36 56.79
CA LEU A 98 -45.96 17.22 57.43
C LEU A 98 -47.35 16.57 57.52
N ARG A 99 -47.59 15.49 56.76
CA ARG A 99 -48.84 14.72 56.83
C ARG A 99 -48.89 13.74 58.03
N GLY A 100 -47.80 13.67 58.81
CA GLY A 100 -47.85 13.06 60.15
C GLY A 100 -47.91 11.54 60.17
N ASP A 101 -47.33 10.85 59.19
CA ASP A 101 -47.08 9.41 59.31
C ASP A 101 -45.75 9.22 60.06
N THR A 102 -45.81 9.26 61.39
CA THR A 102 -44.74 8.72 62.23
C THR A 102 -44.58 7.25 61.93
N ALA A 103 -43.37 6.86 61.53
CA ALA A 103 -42.94 5.47 61.47
C ALA A 103 -43.18 4.79 62.82
N GLY A 104 -44.19 3.93 62.87
CA GLY A 104 -44.42 2.90 63.86
C GLY A 104 -44.85 1.64 63.11
N GLU A 105 -44.30 0.51 63.52
CA GLU A 105 -44.44 -0.86 62.98
C GLU A 105 -45.85 -1.31 62.52
N PRO A 106 -45.94 -2.39 61.71
CA PRO A 106 -47.20 -2.86 61.16
C PRO A 106 -48.04 -3.58 62.22
N PRO A 107 -49.34 -3.25 62.38
CA PRO A 107 -50.28 -4.14 63.03
C PRO A 107 -50.97 -5.00 61.97
N TYR A 108 -50.62 -6.27 61.95
CA TYR A 108 -51.61 -7.29 61.61
C TYR A 108 -52.75 -7.13 62.61
N LEU A 109 -53.94 -6.74 62.16
CA LEU A 109 -55.25 -7.18 62.63
C LEU A 109 -56.38 -6.36 61.99
N LEU A 110 -57.49 -7.06 61.78
CA LEU A 110 -58.63 -6.76 60.95
C LEU A 110 -59.36 -5.44 61.27
N CYS A 111 -59.72 -4.71 60.22
CA CYS A 111 -60.90 -3.83 60.20
C CYS A 111 -61.74 -4.15 58.95
N PRO A 112 -62.81 -4.97 59.05
CA PRO A 112 -63.76 -5.15 57.97
C PRO A 112 -64.86 -4.09 58.12
N ASN A 113 -64.63 -2.88 57.59
CA ASN A 113 -65.65 -1.91 57.16
C ASN A 113 -65.02 -0.51 56.98
N LEU A 114 -64.10 -0.37 56.02
CA LEU A 114 -63.70 0.95 55.49
C LEU A 114 -64.44 1.17 54.16
N PRO A 115 -65.22 2.25 54.01
CA PRO A 115 -66.11 2.39 52.87
C PRO A 115 -65.36 2.74 51.57
N PRO A 116 -65.83 2.25 50.41
CA PRO A 116 -65.07 2.25 49.14
C PRO A 116 -64.85 3.61 48.45
N HIS A 117 -65.16 4.74 49.10
CA HIS A 117 -65.03 6.08 48.50
C HIS A 117 -63.66 6.76 48.70
N LEU A 118 -62.70 6.08 49.33
CA LEU A 118 -61.30 6.55 49.50
C LEU A 118 -60.30 5.79 48.62
N LEU A 119 -60.75 5.26 47.47
CA LEU A 119 -59.81 4.81 46.46
C LEU A 119 -59.02 6.03 45.92
N PRO A 120 -57.68 6.07 46.05
CA PRO A 120 -56.89 7.12 45.46
C PRO A 120 -57.19 7.13 43.95
N SER A 121 -57.74 8.25 43.47
CA SER A 121 -58.12 8.45 42.07
C SER A 121 -57.03 7.96 41.12
N LEU A 122 -57.36 7.51 39.90
CA LEU A 122 -56.34 7.06 38.92
C LEU A 122 -55.15 8.05 38.78
N LYS A 123 -55.39 9.35 39.02
CA LYS A 123 -54.36 10.41 39.03
C LYS A 123 -53.27 10.20 40.08
N THR A 124 -53.61 9.75 41.28
CA THR A 124 -52.63 9.48 42.35
C THR A 124 -51.77 8.25 42.04
N LYS A 125 -52.33 7.21 41.40
CA LYS A 125 -51.54 6.06 40.90
C LYS A 125 -50.57 6.49 39.79
N THR A 126 -51.01 7.35 38.86
CA THR A 126 -50.16 7.87 37.80
C THR A 126 -49.02 8.75 38.34
N ILE A 127 -49.29 9.59 39.34
CA ILE A 127 -48.26 10.46 39.96
C ILE A 127 -47.20 9.61 40.68
N VAL A 128 -47.60 8.59 41.43
CA VAL A 128 -46.67 7.67 42.10
C VAL A 128 -45.79 6.92 41.09
N LEU A 129 -46.38 6.44 39.99
CA LEU A 129 -45.61 5.77 38.92
C LEU A 129 -44.61 6.71 38.23
N LEU A 130 -45.01 7.96 37.95
CA LEU A 130 -44.11 8.95 37.37
C LEU A 130 -42.97 9.31 38.32
N LEU A 131 -43.24 9.43 39.62
CA LEU A 131 -42.22 9.69 40.63
C LEU A 131 -41.23 8.53 40.74
N TRP A 132 -41.72 7.29 40.76
CA TRP A 132 -40.87 6.09 40.76
C TRP A 132 -39.98 6.03 39.51
N PHE A 133 -40.54 6.34 38.34
CA PHE A 133 -39.78 6.34 37.08
C PHE A 133 -38.69 7.42 37.06
N VAL A 134 -38.97 8.63 37.55
CA VAL A 134 -37.98 9.71 37.64
C VAL A 134 -36.86 9.36 38.63
N ILE A 135 -37.18 8.76 39.78
CA ILE A 135 -36.17 8.30 40.75
C ILE A 135 -35.27 7.22 40.14
N ARG A 136 -35.86 6.25 39.41
CA ARG A 136 -35.13 5.19 38.71
C ARG A 136 -34.18 5.75 37.66
N LEU A 137 -34.65 6.66 36.80
CA LEU A 137 -33.79 7.29 35.78
C LEU A 137 -32.66 8.12 36.39
N HIS A 138 -32.92 8.81 37.51
CA HIS A 138 -31.89 9.57 38.20
C HIS A 138 -30.81 8.65 38.78
N GLN A 139 -31.22 7.56 39.46
CA GLN A 139 -30.30 6.54 39.96
C GLN A 139 -29.48 5.89 38.85
N GLU A 140 -30.09 5.57 37.71
CA GLU A 140 -29.38 5.00 36.56
C GLU A 140 -28.37 5.98 35.96
N ALA A 141 -28.66 7.28 35.95
CA ALA A 141 -27.72 8.30 35.49
C ALA A 141 -26.56 8.51 36.48
N GLU A 142 -26.83 8.53 37.78
CA GLU A 142 -25.81 8.61 38.83
C GLU A 142 -24.89 7.38 38.83
N LEU A 143 -25.47 6.18 38.68
CA LEU A 143 -24.70 4.94 38.57
C LEU A 143 -23.78 4.95 37.36
N LYS A 144 -24.26 5.39 36.19
CA LYS A 144 -23.42 5.49 34.98
C LYS A 144 -22.25 6.45 35.16
N LEU A 145 -22.45 7.59 35.80
CA LEU A 145 -21.35 8.53 36.07
C LEU A 145 -20.29 7.92 37.01
N LEU A 146 -20.73 7.17 38.03
CA LEU A 146 -19.83 6.46 38.93
C LEU A 146 -19.09 5.31 38.22
N GLU A 147 -19.77 4.55 37.36
CA GLU A 147 -19.18 3.51 36.53
C GLU A 147 -18.12 4.10 35.57
N GLU A 148 -18.42 5.22 34.91
CA GLU A 148 -17.47 5.89 34.03
C GLU A 148 -16.25 6.46 34.79
N GLU A 149 -16.47 7.07 35.96
CA GLU A 149 -15.37 7.60 36.79
C GLU A 149 -14.47 6.48 37.32
N THR A 150 -15.06 5.37 37.78
CA THR A 150 -14.30 4.20 38.25
C THR A 150 -13.56 3.50 37.12
N ALA A 151 -14.19 3.36 35.94
CA ALA A 151 -13.52 2.84 34.75
C ALA A 151 -12.30 3.68 34.36
N LYS A 152 -12.43 5.01 34.32
CA LYS A 152 -11.30 5.91 34.03
C LYS A 152 -10.15 5.76 35.02
N ARG A 153 -10.45 5.69 36.33
CA ARG A 153 -9.43 5.48 37.36
C ARG A 153 -8.70 4.14 37.19
N LEU A 154 -9.43 3.09 36.84
CA LEU A 154 -8.85 1.78 36.57
C LEU A 154 -7.98 1.80 35.31
N GLU A 155 -8.45 2.42 34.23
CA GLU A 155 -7.67 2.58 32.99
C GLU A 155 -6.37 3.36 33.24
N GLU A 156 -6.42 4.49 33.95
CA GLU A 156 -5.24 5.26 34.31
C GLU A 156 -4.27 4.47 35.18
N ALA A 157 -4.78 3.68 36.14
CA ALA A 157 -3.94 2.83 36.99
C ALA A 157 -3.28 1.69 36.18
N ILE A 158 -4.00 1.07 35.26
CA ILE A 158 -3.46 0.05 34.35
C ILE A 158 -2.42 0.67 33.43
N GLN A 159 -2.70 1.83 32.84
CA GLN A 159 -1.79 2.52 31.93
C GLN A 159 -0.48 2.88 32.62
N LYS A 160 -0.54 3.44 33.83
CA LYS A 160 0.66 3.73 34.64
C LYS A 160 1.44 2.46 34.96
N ASN A 161 0.77 1.39 35.39
CA ASN A 161 1.44 0.13 35.69
C ASN A 161 2.15 -0.47 34.47
N VAL A 162 1.49 -0.47 33.31
CA VAL A 162 2.08 -0.95 32.05
C VAL A 162 3.29 -0.10 31.66
N GLU A 163 3.16 1.23 31.74
CA GLU A 163 4.24 2.15 31.44
C GLU A 163 5.45 1.94 32.36
N GLU A 164 5.24 1.82 33.66
CA GLU A 164 6.30 1.53 34.65
C GLU A 164 6.99 0.20 34.36
N ARG A 165 6.22 -0.85 34.06
CA ARG A 165 6.79 -2.17 33.73
C ARG A 165 7.58 -2.16 32.42
N LEU A 166 7.10 -1.46 31.39
CA LEU A 166 7.83 -1.31 30.14
C LEU A 166 9.07 -0.40 30.28
N ASN A 167 9.01 0.58 31.18
CA ASN A 167 10.14 1.47 31.47
C ASN A 167 11.16 0.89 32.43
N SER A 168 10.88 -0.28 33.02
CA SER A 168 11.83 -1.01 33.85
C SER A 168 13.12 -1.30 33.10
N GLU A 169 14.24 -1.22 33.82
CA GLU A 169 15.57 -1.44 33.26
C GLU A 169 15.72 -2.86 32.69
N ASP A 170 15.12 -3.85 33.34
CA ASP A 170 15.15 -5.24 32.89
C ASP A 170 14.55 -5.43 31.48
N VAL A 171 13.41 -4.80 31.20
CA VAL A 171 12.76 -4.88 29.89
C VAL A 171 13.58 -4.14 28.84
N LYS A 172 14.11 -2.96 29.18
CA LYS A 172 15.00 -2.20 28.27
C LYS A 172 16.25 -2.99 27.92
N LEU A 173 16.92 -3.58 28.92
CA LEU A 173 18.11 -4.39 28.72
C LEU A 173 17.82 -5.67 27.93
N ASP A 174 16.66 -6.33 28.12
CA ASP A 174 16.28 -7.49 27.30
C ASP A 174 16.09 -7.08 25.83
N ILE A 175 15.42 -5.95 25.58
CA ILE A 175 15.23 -5.41 24.23
C ILE A 175 16.59 -5.11 23.60
N GLU A 176 17.47 -4.38 24.30
CA GLU A 176 18.80 -4.03 23.81
C GLU A 176 19.64 -5.27 23.51
N ARG A 177 19.64 -6.27 24.41
CA ARG A 177 20.33 -7.54 24.21
C ARG A 177 19.84 -8.23 22.94
N ARG A 178 18.52 -8.37 22.75
CA ARG A 178 17.95 -9.01 21.55
C ARG A 178 18.30 -8.24 20.28
N VAL A 179 18.35 -6.91 20.33
CA VAL A 179 18.75 -6.08 19.19
C VAL A 179 20.22 -6.28 18.86
N VAL A 180 21.10 -6.29 19.86
CA VAL A 180 22.54 -6.51 19.66
C VAL A 180 22.82 -7.91 19.13
N GLU A 181 22.18 -8.93 19.71
CA GLU A 181 22.29 -10.32 19.24
C GLU A 181 21.75 -10.49 17.82
N GLY A 182 20.60 -9.88 17.51
CA GLY A 182 20.02 -9.89 16.18
C GLY A 182 20.93 -9.23 15.14
N ARG A 183 21.49 -8.06 15.47
CA ARG A 183 22.46 -7.36 14.60
C ARG A 183 23.71 -8.20 14.38
N LYS A 184 24.26 -8.79 15.44
CA LYS A 184 25.46 -9.63 15.33
C LYS A 184 25.23 -10.82 14.39
N LYS A 185 24.12 -11.54 14.55
CA LYS A 185 23.75 -12.66 13.67
C LYS A 185 23.63 -12.21 12.21
N LEU A 186 22.95 -11.09 11.95
CA LEU A 186 22.84 -10.54 10.60
C LEU A 186 24.21 -10.17 10.00
N PHE A 187 25.11 -9.58 10.79
CA PHE A 187 26.47 -9.29 10.32
C PHE A 187 27.26 -10.55 10.00
N ASP A 188 27.18 -11.57 10.85
CA ASP A 188 27.85 -12.86 10.64
C ASP A 188 27.30 -13.56 9.37
N ASP A 189 25.98 -13.56 9.18
CA ASP A 189 25.32 -14.14 8.00
C ASP A 189 25.71 -13.40 6.71
N VAL A 190 25.73 -12.06 6.72
CA VAL A 190 26.16 -11.27 5.56
C VAL A 190 27.65 -11.49 5.28
N SER A 191 28.48 -11.54 6.32
CA SER A 191 29.92 -11.77 6.18
C SER A 191 30.21 -13.15 5.57
N THR A 192 29.49 -14.20 6.00
CA THR A 192 29.65 -15.55 5.44
C THR A 192 29.18 -15.63 3.99
N GLN A 193 28.07 -14.97 3.65
CA GLN A 193 27.60 -14.89 2.26
C GLN A 193 28.61 -14.18 1.35
N LEU A 194 29.11 -13.01 1.77
CA LEU A 194 30.12 -12.27 1.01
C LEU A 194 31.41 -13.06 0.79
N GLN A 195 31.87 -13.80 1.82
CA GLN A 195 33.06 -14.63 1.69
C GLN A 195 32.84 -15.76 0.67
N LYS A 196 31.67 -16.40 0.69
CA LYS A 196 31.30 -17.45 -0.27
C LYS A 196 31.21 -16.91 -1.70
N GLU A 197 30.61 -15.73 -1.89
CA GLU A 197 30.52 -15.07 -3.20
C GLU A 197 31.88 -14.63 -3.73
N LYS A 198 32.75 -14.14 -2.85
CA LYS A 198 34.13 -13.81 -3.23
C LYS A 198 34.89 -15.05 -3.69
N GLU A 199 34.77 -16.16 -2.96
CA GLU A 199 35.42 -17.42 -3.32
C GLU A 199 34.88 -17.99 -4.63
N SER A 200 33.56 -17.95 -4.86
CA SER A 200 32.97 -18.40 -6.12
C SER A 200 33.40 -17.52 -7.29
N ALA A 201 33.40 -16.20 -7.13
CA ALA A 201 33.86 -15.27 -8.17
C ALA A 201 35.35 -15.46 -8.50
N LEU A 202 36.19 -15.69 -7.49
CA LEU A 202 37.61 -16.00 -7.70
C LEU A 202 37.82 -17.34 -8.39
N ALA A 203 37.04 -18.37 -8.03
CA ALA A 203 37.11 -19.68 -8.66
C ALA A 203 36.67 -19.60 -10.14
N GLU A 204 35.58 -18.89 -10.44
CA GLU A 204 35.12 -18.69 -11.82
C GLU A 204 36.13 -17.90 -12.65
N ALA A 205 36.72 -16.85 -12.09
CA ALA A 205 37.76 -16.08 -12.76
C ALA A 205 39.00 -16.95 -13.08
N ARG A 206 39.44 -17.80 -12.13
CA ARG A 206 40.53 -18.76 -12.36
C ARG A 206 40.19 -19.78 -13.44
N LEU A 207 38.97 -20.31 -13.43
CA LEU A 207 38.52 -21.27 -14.44
C LEU A 207 38.53 -20.64 -15.84
N LYS A 208 37.98 -19.42 -15.99
CA LYS A 208 38.00 -18.69 -17.26
C LYS A 208 39.42 -18.39 -17.72
N GLN A 209 40.31 -18.02 -16.80
CA GLN A 209 41.72 -17.78 -17.11
C GLN A 209 42.41 -19.07 -17.59
N GLU A 210 42.17 -20.19 -16.92
CA GLU A 210 42.75 -21.48 -17.31
C GLU A 210 42.21 -21.95 -18.66
N GLN A 211 40.91 -21.81 -18.88
CA GLN A 211 40.29 -22.12 -20.17
C GLN A 211 40.87 -21.25 -21.29
N ALA A 212 40.98 -19.94 -21.09
CA ALA A 212 41.60 -19.03 -22.06
C ALA A 212 43.07 -19.39 -22.32
N ARG A 213 43.81 -19.91 -21.32
CA ARG A 213 45.17 -20.40 -21.51
C ARG A 213 45.19 -21.65 -22.39
N ARG A 214 44.31 -22.63 -22.12
CA ARG A 214 44.18 -23.86 -22.91
C ARG A 214 43.80 -23.55 -24.36
N GLU A 215 42.83 -22.67 -24.58
CA GLU A 215 42.41 -22.24 -25.93
C GLU A 215 43.57 -21.58 -26.70
N ARG A 216 44.38 -20.75 -26.03
CA ARG A 216 45.59 -20.18 -26.65
C ARG A 216 46.63 -21.24 -27.00
N GLU A 217 46.92 -22.15 -26.08
CA GLU A 217 47.86 -23.26 -26.31
C GLU A 217 47.40 -24.15 -27.49
N GLU A 218 46.10 -24.42 -27.61
CA GLU A 218 45.52 -25.18 -28.73
C GLU A 218 45.63 -24.42 -30.05
N LEU A 219 45.33 -23.11 -30.06
CA LEU A 219 45.51 -22.26 -31.24
C LEU A 219 46.97 -22.22 -31.69
N ASP A 220 47.91 -22.05 -30.76
CA ASP A 220 49.34 -22.04 -31.06
C ASP A 220 49.80 -23.37 -31.65
N LYS A 221 49.30 -24.50 -31.11
CA LYS A 221 49.59 -25.83 -31.66
C LYS A 221 49.06 -25.99 -33.08
N MET A 222 47.85 -25.53 -33.37
CA MET A 222 47.28 -25.59 -34.72
C MET A 222 48.04 -24.69 -35.71
N LEU A 223 48.45 -23.49 -35.28
CA LEU A 223 49.25 -22.59 -36.10
C LEU A 223 50.62 -23.19 -36.42
N GLU A 224 51.27 -23.81 -35.44
CA GLU A 224 52.55 -24.49 -35.64
C GLU A 224 52.43 -25.69 -36.59
N GLU A 225 51.37 -26.50 -36.45
CA GLU A 225 51.10 -27.60 -37.38
C GLU A 225 50.82 -27.08 -38.80
N ASN A 226 50.07 -25.97 -38.94
CA ASN A 226 49.81 -25.35 -40.23
C ASN A 226 51.10 -24.84 -40.88
N LYS A 227 51.94 -24.13 -40.12
CA LYS A 227 53.26 -23.67 -40.59
C LYS A 227 54.10 -24.84 -41.11
N ARG A 228 54.20 -25.93 -40.34
CA ARG A 228 54.93 -27.14 -40.77
C ARG A 228 54.39 -27.71 -42.07
N ARG A 229 53.06 -27.81 -42.22
CA ARG A 229 52.44 -28.29 -43.47
C ARG A 229 52.72 -27.38 -44.65
N VAL A 230 52.67 -26.06 -44.45
CA VAL A 230 52.98 -25.07 -45.50
C VAL A 230 54.45 -25.14 -45.89
N GLU A 231 55.37 -25.18 -44.94
CA GLU A 231 56.80 -25.31 -45.20
C GLU A 231 57.13 -26.62 -45.94
N GLU A 232 56.51 -27.73 -45.53
CA GLU A 232 56.71 -29.02 -46.19
C GLU A 232 56.14 -29.02 -47.62
N ALA A 233 54.95 -28.43 -47.83
CA ALA A 233 54.37 -28.26 -49.16
C ALA A 233 55.26 -27.40 -50.07
N GLN A 234 55.77 -26.28 -49.57
CA GLN A 234 56.70 -25.41 -50.29
C GLN A 234 58.00 -26.14 -50.66
N ARG A 235 58.57 -26.93 -49.73
CA ARG A 235 59.76 -27.74 -50.03
C ARG A 235 59.50 -28.78 -51.12
N ARG A 236 58.35 -29.45 -51.07
CA ARG A 236 57.96 -30.42 -52.10
C ARG A 236 57.77 -29.76 -53.46
N GLU A 237 57.10 -28.61 -53.50
CA GLU A 237 56.87 -27.84 -54.72
C GLU A 237 58.20 -27.35 -55.33
N ALA A 238 59.11 -26.83 -54.51
CA ALA A 238 60.44 -26.41 -54.96
C ALA A 238 61.24 -27.58 -55.57
N LEU A 239 61.19 -28.77 -54.96
CA LEU A 239 61.85 -29.97 -55.48
C LEU A 239 61.22 -30.45 -56.79
N GLU A 240 59.89 -30.39 -56.92
CA GLU A 240 59.20 -30.74 -58.17
C GLU A 240 59.52 -29.75 -59.29
N GLN A 241 59.60 -28.45 -58.99
CA GLN A 241 60.01 -27.43 -59.96
C GLN A 241 61.44 -27.68 -60.43
N GLN A 242 62.37 -27.96 -59.52
CA GLN A 242 63.74 -28.30 -59.86
C GLN A 242 63.81 -29.54 -60.78
N ARG A 243 63.04 -30.60 -60.50
CA ARG A 243 62.97 -31.79 -61.37
C ARG A 243 62.45 -31.46 -62.78
N LYS A 244 61.40 -30.63 -62.88
CA LYS A 244 60.86 -30.18 -64.16
C LYS A 244 61.87 -29.34 -64.94
N GLU A 245 62.64 -28.51 -64.27
CA GLU A 245 63.71 -27.71 -64.89
C GLU A 245 64.86 -28.61 -65.39
N GLU A 246 65.28 -29.60 -64.59
CA GLU A 246 66.27 -30.59 -65.01
C GLU A 246 65.82 -31.40 -66.23
N GLU A 247 64.56 -31.84 -66.27
CA GLU A 247 63.98 -32.52 -67.43
C GLU A 247 63.96 -31.63 -68.67
N ARG A 248 63.50 -30.38 -68.55
CA ARG A 248 63.54 -29.39 -69.65
C ARG A 248 64.97 -29.16 -70.15
N TYR A 249 65.95 -29.10 -69.25
CA TYR A 249 67.34 -28.89 -69.62
C TYR A 249 67.88 -30.08 -70.44
N ARG A 250 67.55 -31.32 -70.05
CA ARG A 250 67.90 -32.53 -70.82
C ARG A 250 67.26 -32.54 -72.21
N GLU A 251 66.00 -32.15 -72.32
CA GLU A 251 65.33 -32.04 -73.63
C GLU A 251 66.01 -31.02 -74.54
N LEU A 252 66.33 -29.84 -74.00
CA LEU A 252 67.07 -28.81 -74.73
C LEU A 252 68.45 -29.30 -75.17
N GLU A 253 69.16 -30.04 -74.31
CA GLU A 253 70.46 -30.63 -74.64
C GLU A 253 70.34 -31.64 -75.79
N MET A 254 69.31 -32.50 -75.77
CA MET A 254 69.04 -33.46 -76.85
C MET A 254 68.74 -32.75 -78.18
N ILE A 255 67.93 -31.69 -78.15
CA ILE A 255 67.63 -30.87 -79.34
C ILE A 255 68.91 -30.21 -79.86
N GLN A 256 69.77 -29.70 -78.98
CA GLN A 256 71.03 -29.07 -79.37
C GLN A 256 71.99 -30.07 -80.03
N ARG A 257 72.11 -31.28 -79.47
CA ARG A 257 72.87 -32.38 -80.08
C ARG A 257 72.32 -32.77 -81.45
N GLN A 258 71.00 -32.93 -81.58
CA GLN A 258 70.36 -33.22 -82.87
C GLN A 258 70.61 -32.10 -83.90
N LYS A 259 70.56 -30.83 -83.49
CA LYS A 259 70.90 -29.70 -84.37
C LYS A 259 72.36 -29.73 -84.80
N GLU A 260 73.28 -30.06 -83.90
CA GLU A 260 74.70 -30.21 -84.24
C GLU A 260 74.94 -31.37 -85.20
N GLU A 261 74.33 -32.53 -84.96
CA GLU A 261 74.42 -33.70 -85.84
C GLU A 261 73.80 -33.42 -87.22
N ALA A 262 72.62 -32.80 -87.28
CA ALA A 262 71.99 -32.37 -88.53
C ALA A 262 72.86 -31.35 -89.27
N GLY A 263 73.47 -30.40 -88.54
CA GLY A 263 74.42 -29.44 -89.09
C GLY A 263 75.68 -30.12 -89.65
N ARG A 264 76.22 -31.15 -88.99
CA ARG A 264 77.35 -31.95 -89.51
C ARG A 264 76.97 -32.74 -90.76
N ARG A 265 75.79 -33.36 -90.79
CA ARG A 265 75.29 -34.06 -91.99
C ARG A 265 75.12 -33.10 -93.16
N LYS A 266 74.54 -31.92 -92.92
CA LYS A 266 74.36 -30.89 -93.95
C LYS A 266 75.71 -30.40 -94.50
N LYS A 267 76.73 -30.23 -93.65
CA LYS A 267 78.09 -29.86 -94.12
C LYS A 267 78.69 -30.92 -95.04
N LEU A 268 78.53 -32.20 -94.72
CA LEU A 268 79.03 -33.29 -95.59
C LEU A 268 78.28 -33.32 -96.93
N GLU A 269 76.98 -33.06 -96.93
CA GLU A 269 76.17 -32.96 -98.15
C GLU A 269 76.58 -31.73 -98.99
N GLU A 270 76.76 -30.56 -98.37
CA GLU A 270 77.26 -29.35 -99.03
C GLU A 270 78.68 -29.56 -99.62
N GLU A 271 79.56 -30.30 -98.93
CA GLU A 271 80.88 -30.69 -99.45
C GLU A 271 80.78 -31.69 -100.61
N GLU A 272 79.86 -32.65 -100.57
CA GLU A 272 79.61 -33.60 -101.65
C GLU A 272 78.99 -32.91 -102.88
N GLU A 273 78.05 -31.98 -102.67
CA GLU A 273 77.48 -31.14 -103.72
C GLU A 273 78.53 -30.21 -104.32
N HIS A 274 79.38 -29.58 -103.51
CA HIS A 274 80.50 -28.77 -103.99
C HIS A 274 81.52 -29.63 -104.75
N ALA A 275 81.79 -30.87 -104.32
CA ALA A 275 82.63 -31.82 -105.06
C ALA A 275 82.00 -32.29 -106.38
N LYS A 276 80.67 -32.50 -106.42
CA LYS A 276 79.90 -32.77 -107.65
C LYS A 276 79.91 -31.56 -108.59
N GLN A 277 79.77 -30.35 -108.05
CA GLN A 277 79.86 -29.09 -108.79
C GLN A 277 81.27 -28.88 -109.36
N MET A 278 82.33 -29.21 -108.62
CA MET A 278 83.71 -29.21 -109.12
C MET A 278 83.97 -30.30 -110.17
N LYS A 279 83.26 -31.44 -110.13
CA LYS A 279 83.29 -32.48 -111.19
C LYS A 279 82.49 -32.11 -112.43
N LEU A 280 81.44 -31.28 -112.31
CA LEU A 280 80.63 -30.78 -113.44
C LEU A 280 81.10 -29.41 -113.97
N GLY A 281 81.93 -28.68 -113.23
CA GLY A 281 82.51 -27.38 -113.59
C GLY A 281 83.71 -27.43 -114.53
N ARG A 282 84.05 -28.61 -115.08
CA ARG A 282 85.13 -28.79 -116.07
C ARG A 282 84.63 -28.69 -117.52
N ASN A 283 83.62 -27.88 -117.81
CA ASN A 283 83.24 -27.51 -119.17
C ASN A 283 83.07 -25.99 -119.32
N LYS A 284 84.22 -25.33 -119.52
CA LYS A 284 84.47 -24.20 -120.44
C LYS A 284 83.47 -23.04 -120.42
N SER A 285 83.90 -22.00 -119.70
CA SER A 285 84.06 -20.63 -120.19
C SER A 285 83.98 -20.43 -121.72
N ARG A 286 83.02 -19.61 -122.17
CA ARG A 286 83.19 -18.43 -123.05
C ARG A 286 81.77 -17.82 -123.16
N THR A 287 81.45 -16.59 -122.78
CA THR A 287 82.08 -15.33 -123.21
C THR A 287 81.38 -14.14 -122.52
N LYS A 288 82.18 -13.13 -122.13
CA LYS A 288 81.88 -11.68 -121.96
C LYS A 288 80.84 -11.21 -120.93
N ALA A 289 81.37 -10.55 -119.89
CA ALA A 289 80.72 -9.45 -119.19
C ALA A 289 80.32 -8.31 -120.16
N PRO A 290 79.35 -7.49 -119.77
CA PRO A 290 79.75 -6.16 -119.34
C PRO A 290 79.09 -5.66 -118.04
N PHE A 291 79.77 -4.69 -117.45
CA PHE A 291 79.40 -3.86 -116.32
C PHE A 291 78.17 -2.98 -116.58
N GLY A 292 77.45 -2.64 -115.50
CA GLY A 292 76.44 -1.57 -115.39
C GLY A 292 75.65 -1.74 -114.07
N ILE A 293 76.05 -1.10 -112.96
CA ILE A 293 75.68 0.24 -112.47
C ILE A 293 74.17 0.43 -112.25
N GLY A 294 73.77 0.52 -110.97
CA GLY A 294 72.86 1.55 -110.44
C GLY A 294 71.36 1.24 -110.41
N LEU A 295 70.82 0.99 -109.21
CA LEU A 295 70.04 1.92 -108.37
C LEU A 295 69.48 1.21 -107.13
#